data_AF-A0A239CP76-F1
#
_entry.id   AF-A0A239CP76-F1
#
_cell.length_a   1.000
_cell.length_b   1.000
_cell.length_c   1.000
_cell.angle_alpha   90.00
_cell.angle_beta   90.00
_cell.angle_gamma   90.00
#
_symmetry.space_group_name_H-M   'P 1'
#
loop_
_entity.id
_entity.type
_entity.pdbx_description
1 polymer ?
#
loop_
_entity_poly.entity_id
_entity_poly.type
_entity_poly.pdbx_seq_one_letter_code
_entity_poly.pdbx_strand_id
1 'polypeptide(L)' 'MLKGLANAIREPITPKQEAAILFIEEVLDVEFHGRYKHEAQKFISEYLDEAIEYAELAECDADSWFDECDWF' A
#
# COMPACT_ATOMS: atom_id res chain seq x y z
N MET A 1 -9.25 34.81 -1.98
CA MET A 1 -8.97 33.72 -1.03
C MET A 1 -8.81 32.33 -1.68
N LEU A 2 -8.57 32.20 -3.00
CA LEU A 2 -8.47 30.90 -3.68
C LEU A 2 -7.03 30.35 -3.82
N LYS A 3 -6.00 31.17 -3.55
CA LYS A 3 -4.59 30.78 -3.76
C LYS A 3 -4.10 29.68 -2.79
N GLY A 4 -4.72 29.54 -1.62
CA GLY A 4 -4.36 28.52 -0.63
C GLY A 4 -4.77 27.10 -1.04
N LEU A 5 -5.96 26.95 -1.64
CA LEU A 5 -6.50 25.64 -2.04
C LEU A 5 -5.71 25.02 -3.19
N ALA A 6 -5.32 25.83 -4.18
CA ALA A 6 -4.53 25.37 -5.33
C ALA A 6 -3.12 24.89 -4.93
N ASN A 7 -2.55 25.46 -3.87
CA ASN A 7 -1.25 25.04 -3.34
C ASN A 7 -1.36 23.73 -2.54
N ALA A 8 -2.42 23.55 -1.75
CA ALA A 8 -2.62 22.32 -0.98
C ALA A 8 -2.80 21.07 -1.87
N ILE A 9 -3.44 21.24 -3.04
CA ILE A 9 -3.64 20.15 -4.01
C ILE A 9 -2.30 19.70 -4.62
N ARG A 10 -1.29 20.58 -4.69
CA ARG A 10 0.01 20.31 -5.32
C ARG A 10 1.11 19.95 -4.32
N GLU A 11 0.75 19.63 -3.08
CA GLU A 11 1.73 19.16 -2.11
C GLU A 11 2.39 17.87 -2.61
N PRO A 12 3.74 17.78 -2.51
CA PRO A 12 4.46 16.58 -2.92
C PRO A 12 4.14 15.40 -1.99
N ILE A 13 4.27 14.19 -2.53
CA ILE A 13 4.17 12.96 -1.76
C ILE A 13 5.27 12.95 -0.68
N THR A 14 4.91 12.52 0.52
CA THR A 14 5.86 12.42 1.64
C THR A 14 6.58 11.07 1.61
N PRO A 15 7.80 10.95 2.16
CA PRO A 15 8.52 9.67 2.21
C PRO A 15 7.74 8.54 2.89
N LYS A 16 6.93 8.88 3.92
CA LYS A 16 6.07 7.90 4.59
C LYS A 16 4.97 7.37 3.67
N GLN A 17 4.40 8.22 2.83
CA GLN A 17 3.39 7.81 1.86
C GLN A 17 4.01 7.00 0.72
N GLU A 18 5.19 7.37 0.25
CA GLU A 18 5.93 6.61 -0.76
C GLU A 18 6.23 5.19 -0.27
N ALA A 19 6.69 5.02 0.98
CA ALA A 19 6.89 3.70 1.57
C ALA A 19 5.59 2.88 1.66
N ALA A 20 4.47 3.50 2.02
CA ALA A 20 3.17 2.82 2.06
C ALA A 20 2.68 2.42 0.66
N ILE A 21 2.90 3.26 -0.35
CA ILE A 21 2.58 2.95 -1.74
C ILE A 21 3.39 1.74 -2.21
N LEU A 22 4.72 1.75 -2.03
CA LEU A 22 5.58 0.65 -2.46
C LEU A 22 5.17 -0.69 -1.83
N PHE A 23 4.83 -0.68 -0.53
CA PHE A 23 4.31 -1.86 0.16
C PHE A 23 3.01 -2.38 -0.49
N ILE A 24 2.06 -1.48 -0.77
CA ILE A 24 0.79 -1.85 -1.40
C ILE A 24 1.02 -2.42 -2.81
N GLU A 25 1.85 -1.76 -3.63
CA GLU A 25 2.16 -2.21 -4.99
C GLU A 25 2.80 -3.60 -5.00
N GLU A 26 3.71 -3.87 -4.06
CA GLU A 26 4.38 -5.16 -3.92
C GLU A 26 3.44 -6.30 -3.50
N VAL A 27 2.52 -6.02 -2.56
CA VAL A 27 1.64 -7.06 -2.00
C VAL A 27 0.43 -7.36 -2.89
N LEU A 28 -0.18 -6.32 -3.47
CA LEU A 28 -1.45 -6.46 -4.20
C LEU A 28 -1.31 -6.47 -5.73
N ASP A 29 -0.09 -6.35 -6.26
CA ASP A 29 0.17 -6.27 -7.72
C ASP A 29 -0.64 -5.15 -8.39
N VAL A 30 -0.69 -3.98 -7.73
CA VAL A 30 -1.34 -2.75 -8.22
C VAL A 30 -0.29 -1.67 -8.48
N GLU A 31 -0.62 -0.68 -9.32
CA GLU A 31 0.30 0.44 -9.63
C GLU A 31 -0.31 1.80 -9.23
N PHE A 32 0.51 2.65 -8.63
CA PHE A 32 0.17 4.03 -8.30
C PHE A 32 0.72 5.01 -9.36
N HIS A 33 -0.16 5.83 -9.94
CA HIS A 33 0.20 6.81 -10.96
C HIS A 33 -0.01 8.28 -10.54
N GLY A 34 -0.34 8.52 -9.27
CA GLY A 34 -0.55 9.87 -8.75
C GLY A 34 0.76 10.65 -8.60
N ARG A 35 0.66 11.97 -8.52
CA ARG A 35 1.82 12.88 -8.40
C ARG A 35 1.83 13.65 -7.09
N TYR A 36 0.68 13.76 -6.44
CA TYR A 36 0.50 14.63 -5.30
C TYR A 36 0.02 13.87 -4.08
N LYS A 37 0.29 14.47 -2.93
CA LYS A 37 -0.01 13.95 -1.60
C LYS A 37 -1.46 13.46 -1.42
N HIS A 38 -2.43 14.18 -1.98
CA HIS A 38 -3.84 13.84 -1.83
C HIS A 38 -4.22 12.59 -2.65
N GLU A 39 -3.61 12.39 -3.82
CA GLU A 39 -3.78 11.19 -4.64
C GLU A 39 -3.16 9.99 -3.93
N ALA A 40 -1.94 10.16 -3.39
CA ALA A 40 -1.27 9.16 -2.56
C ALA A 40 -2.12 8.80 -1.33
N GLN A 41 -2.67 9.80 -0.64
CA GLN A 41 -3.50 9.56 0.54
C GLN A 41 -4.80 8.82 0.20
N LYS A 42 -5.41 9.12 -0.95
CA LYS A 42 -6.58 8.39 -1.42
C LYS A 42 -6.24 6.93 -1.71
N PHE A 43 -5.16 6.68 -2.46
CA PHE A 43 -4.69 5.34 -2.80
C PHE A 43 -4.38 4.51 -1.55
N ILE A 44 -3.60 5.07 -0.61
CA ILE A 44 -3.28 4.40 0.66
C ILE A 44 -4.56 4.08 1.45
N SER A 45 -5.52 5.00 1.51
CA SER A 45 -6.79 4.76 2.21
C SER A 45 -7.67 3.70 1.55
N GLU A 46 -7.46 3.41 0.27
CA GLU A 46 -8.24 2.45 -0.50
C GLU A 46 -7.67 1.03 -0.36
N TYR A 47 -6.35 0.89 -0.29
CA TYR A 47 -5.67 -0.41 -0.43
C TYR A 47 -4.84 -0.85 0.78
N LEU A 48 -4.54 0.01 1.76
CA LEU A 48 -3.62 -0.36 2.84
C LEU A 48 -4.13 -1.51 3.71
N ASP A 49 -5.41 -1.50 4.08
CA ASP A 49 -5.98 -2.55 4.94
C ASP A 49 -5.98 -3.92 4.23
N GLU A 50 -6.30 -3.93 2.93
CA GLU A 50 -6.25 -5.13 2.09
C GLU A 50 -4.82 -5.66 1.96
N ALA A 51 -3.83 -4.79 1.72
CA ALA A 51 -2.43 -5.17 1.64
C ALA A 51 -1.93 -5.78 2.96
N ILE A 52 -2.36 -5.25 4.11
CA ILE A 52 -2.03 -5.83 5.42
C ILE A 52 -2.65 -7.23 5.57
N GLU A 53 -3.93 -7.39 5.24
CA GLU A 53 -4.63 -8.68 5.32
C GLU A 53 -3.96 -9.76 4.45
N TYR A 54 -3.62 -9.43 3.20
CA TYR A 54 -2.92 -10.37 2.31
C TYR A 54 -1.53 -10.75 2.83
N ALA A 55 -0.77 -9.79 3.36
CA ALA A 55 0.54 -10.06 3.93
C ALA A 55 0.45 -10.99 5.16
N GLU A 56 -0.52 -10.76 6.06
CA GLU A 56 -0.75 -11.60 7.23
C GLU A 56 -1.19 -13.03 6.86
N LEU A 57 -2.04 -13.19 5.84
CA LEU A 57 -2.44 -14.50 5.33
C LEU A 57 -1.25 -15.27 4.74
N ALA A 58 -0.38 -14.59 3.99
CA ALA A 58 0.82 -15.21 3.43
C ALA A 58 1.81 -15.68 4.51
N GLU A 59 1.93 -14.95 5.63
CA GLU A 59 2.73 -15.36 6.78
C GLU A 59 2.11 -16.57 7.52
N CYS A 60 0.77 -16.61 7.65
CA CYS A 60 0.07 -17.74 8.27
C CYS A 60 0.19 -19.04 7.46
N ASP A 61 0.25 -18.94 6.13
CA ASP A 61 0.54 -20.09 5.28
C ASP A 61 1.99 -20.56 5.46
N ALA A 62 2.98 -19.67 5.51
CA ALA A 62 4.38 -20.07 5.70
C ALA A 62 4.62 -20.88 7.00
N ASP A 63 3.92 -20.55 8.10
CA ASP A 63 4.03 -21.24 9.38
C ASP A 63 3.20 -22.54 9.49
N SER A 64 2.23 -22.78 8.59
CA SER A 64 1.44 -24.03 8.55
C SER A 64 1.95 -25.08 7.56
N TRP A 65 2.84 -24.68 6.64
CA TRP A 65 3.41 -25.60 5.64
C TRP A 65 4.52 -26.51 6.20
N PHE A 66 5.00 -26.28 7.43
CA PHE A 66 6.00 -27.16 8.04
C PHE A 66 5.43 -28.45 8.66
N ASP A 67 4.10 -28.59 8.83
CA ASP A 67 3.51 -29.78 9.46
C ASP A 67 2.76 -30.74 8.49
N GLU A 68 2.50 -30.37 7.23
CA GLU A 68 1.91 -31.29 6.24
C GLU A 68 2.59 -31.17 4.87
N CYS A 69 3.88 -31.51 4.84
CA CYS A 69 4.63 -31.76 3.62
C CYS A 69 5.16 -33.20 3.65
N ASP A 70 4.23 -34.15 3.64
CA ASP A 70 4.43 -35.57 3.32
C ASP A 70 4.76 -35.68 1.81
N TRP A 71 5.93 -35.20 1.41
CA TRP A 71 6.46 -35.39 0.06
C TRP A 71 7.34 -36.64 0.04
N PHE A 72 6.71 -37.76 -0.35
CA PHE A 72 7.26 -39.02 -0.90
C PHE A 72 8.55 -39.63 -0.31
#